data_AF-A0A060YAS1-F1
#
_entry.id   AF-A0A060YAS1-F1
#
_cell.length_a   1.000
_cell.length_b   1.000
_cell.length_c   1.000
_cell.angle_alpha   90.00
_cell.angle_beta   90.00
_cell.angle_gamma   90.00
#
_symmetry.space_group_name_H-M   'P 1'
#
loop_
_entity.id
_entity.type
_entity.pdbx_description
1 polymer ?
#
loop_
_entity_poly.entity_id
_entity_poly.type
_entity_poly.pdbx_seq_one_letter_code
_entity_poly.pdbx_strand_id
1 'polypeptide(L)'
;MRIRSSVFACFCLILEVLGIALFLRGFFPVPIKSSFSSKSKLSDVPPEPFTGRSLNSSKVPDALFKRVVIVLIDALREDFVFGPNGRKYMPYIRHLVERGSTYSFVAKARPPTVTMPRIKALTTGSIPGFIDVVMNLNSPALLEDNLIWQAKAAGKRMVFYGDDTWVKLFPKHFMEYDGTTSFFVSDYTEVDNNVTRHLDSTLKRDDWDILILHYLGLDHIGHISGPHSSLIQPKLMEMDDILKKIHGSLILKV
;
A
#
# COMPACT_ATOMS: atom_id res chain seq x y z
N MET A 1 -27.37 -33.73 -41.29
CA MET A 1 -26.24 -34.54 -40.79
C MET A 1 -26.40 -34.72 -39.29
N ARG A 2 -26.49 -35.95 -38.77
CA ARG A 2 -26.46 -36.21 -37.32
C ARG A 2 -25.00 -36.31 -36.89
N ILE A 3 -24.53 -35.36 -36.09
CA ILE A 3 -23.20 -35.42 -35.49
C ILE A 3 -23.21 -36.57 -34.49
N ARG A 4 -22.21 -37.47 -34.56
CA ARG A 4 -22.05 -38.55 -33.58
C ARG A 4 -21.77 -37.93 -32.21
N SER A 5 -22.43 -38.40 -31.16
CA SER A 5 -22.29 -37.86 -29.81
C SER A 5 -20.84 -37.79 -29.31
N SER A 6 -19.99 -38.71 -29.76
CA SER A 6 -18.54 -38.69 -29.47
C SER A 6 -17.82 -37.48 -30.08
N VAL A 7 -18.17 -37.10 -31.32
CA VAL A 7 -17.57 -35.93 -32.00
C VAL A 7 -18.03 -34.64 -31.31
N PHE A 8 -19.29 -34.57 -30.88
CA PHE A 8 -19.80 -33.45 -30.10
C PHE A 8 -19.09 -33.33 -28.74
N ALA A 9 -18.93 -34.44 -28.01
CA ALA A 9 -18.21 -34.46 -26.74
C ALA A 9 -16.73 -34.05 -26.88
N CYS A 10 -16.03 -34.52 -27.92
CA CYS A 10 -14.67 -34.07 -28.21
C CYS A 10 -14.59 -32.58 -28.49
N PHE A 11 -15.56 -32.02 -29.23
CA PHE A 11 -15.61 -30.58 -29.49
C PHE A 11 -15.84 -29.76 -28.21
N CYS A 12 -16.75 -30.20 -27.33
CA CYS A 12 -16.96 -29.58 -26.02
C CYS A 12 -15.68 -29.61 -25.16
N LEU A 13 -14.98 -30.75 -25.11
CA LEU A 13 -13.70 -30.86 -24.39
C LEU A 13 -12.62 -29.91 -24.95
N ILE A 14 -12.52 -29.77 -26.27
CA ILE A 14 -11.57 -28.83 -26.89
C ILE A 14 -11.92 -27.39 -26.50
N LEU A 15 -13.20 -27.01 -26.51
CA LEU A 15 -13.64 -25.69 -26.09
C LEU A 15 -13.36 -25.43 -24.60
N GLU A 16 -13.56 -26.43 -23.75
CA GLU A 16 -13.27 -26.34 -22.32
C GLU A 16 -11.77 -26.15 -22.06
N VAL A 17 -10.92 -26.97 -22.70
CA VAL A 17 -9.46 -26.84 -22.62
C VAL A 17 -9.00 -25.48 -23.15
N LEU A 18 -9.56 -25.01 -24.27
CA LEU A 18 -9.25 -23.68 -24.82
C LEU A 18 -9.70 -22.57 -23.87
N GLY A 19 -10.88 -22.71 -23.26
CA GLY A 19 -11.41 -21.78 -22.26
C GLY A 19 -10.51 -21.70 -21.03
N ILE A 20 -10.08 -22.84 -20.50
CA ILE A 20 -9.11 -22.92 -19.39
C ILE A 20 -7.78 -22.29 -19.81
N ALA A 21 -7.27 -22.58 -21.01
CA ALA A 21 -6.01 -21.99 -21.48
C ALA A 21 -6.08 -20.47 -21.62
N LEU A 22 -7.18 -19.93 -22.15
CA LEU A 22 -7.43 -18.48 -22.24
C LEU A 22 -7.57 -17.86 -20.85
N PHE A 23 -8.29 -18.51 -19.94
CA PHE A 23 -8.44 -18.07 -18.55
C PHE A 23 -7.09 -18.01 -17.84
N LEU A 24 -6.30 -19.09 -17.90
CA LEU A 24 -4.96 -19.15 -17.31
C LEU A 24 -4.04 -18.09 -17.89
N ARG A 25 -4.05 -17.90 -19.22
CA ARG A 25 -3.23 -16.87 -19.88
C ARG A 25 -3.65 -15.45 -19.50
N GLY A 26 -4.95 -15.19 -19.34
CA GLY A 26 -5.49 -13.87 -19.04
C GLY A 26 -5.37 -13.46 -17.57
N PHE A 27 -5.62 -14.40 -16.64
CA PHE A 27 -5.67 -14.12 -15.19
C PHE A 27 -4.39 -14.51 -14.44
N PHE A 28 -3.56 -15.38 -15.02
CA PHE A 28 -2.28 -15.81 -14.46
C PHE A 28 -1.12 -15.59 -15.45
N PRO A 29 -0.94 -14.36 -15.98
CA PRO A 29 0.23 -14.07 -16.79
C PRO A 29 1.49 -14.27 -15.92
N VAL A 30 2.46 -15.02 -16.43
CA VAL A 30 3.79 -15.09 -15.82
C VAL A 30 4.32 -13.65 -15.75
N PRO A 31 4.67 -13.11 -14.56
CA PRO A 31 5.10 -11.73 -14.48
C PRO A 31 6.37 -11.55 -15.30
N ILE A 32 6.31 -10.77 -16.37
CA ILE A 32 7.44 -10.53 -17.29
C ILE A 32 8.64 -9.89 -16.55
N LYS A 33 8.38 -9.26 -15.38
CA LYS A 33 9.38 -8.64 -14.51
C LYS A 33 9.87 -9.53 -13.36
N SER A 34 9.18 -10.62 -13.00
CA SER A 34 9.64 -11.51 -11.91
C SER A 34 10.78 -12.44 -12.32
N SER A 35 11.06 -12.55 -13.62
CA SER A 35 12.16 -13.36 -14.15
C SER A 35 13.54 -12.75 -13.97
N PHE A 36 13.65 -11.49 -13.55
CA PHE A 36 14.93 -10.84 -13.28
C PHE A 36 15.05 -10.48 -11.81
N SER A 37 15.89 -11.23 -11.09
CA SER A 37 16.37 -10.90 -9.74
C SER A 37 17.20 -9.60 -9.68
N SER A 38 17.27 -8.83 -10.77
CA SER A 38 18.06 -7.60 -10.81
C SER A 38 17.32 -6.51 -10.05
N LYS A 39 17.86 -6.15 -8.88
CA LYS A 39 17.48 -4.92 -8.17
C LYS A 39 17.87 -3.71 -9.03
N SER A 40 17.02 -2.69 -9.06
CA SER A 40 17.30 -1.48 -9.84
C SER A 40 18.57 -0.81 -9.32
N LYS A 41 19.37 -0.29 -10.24
CA LYS A 41 20.61 0.44 -9.97
C LYS A 41 20.38 1.93 -10.21
N LEU A 42 21.30 2.74 -9.70
CA LEU A 42 21.31 4.19 -9.94
C LEU A 42 21.39 4.55 -11.43
N SER A 43 21.99 3.68 -12.26
CA SER A 43 22.03 3.83 -13.71
C SER A 43 20.67 3.68 -14.39
N ASP A 44 19.70 3.08 -13.69
CA ASP A 44 18.39 2.73 -14.24
C ASP A 44 17.35 3.84 -13.95
N VAL A 45 17.78 4.96 -13.37
CA VAL A 45 16.93 6.12 -13.07
C VAL A 45 16.31 6.62 -14.38
N PRO A 46 14.97 6.64 -14.50
CA PRO A 46 14.33 7.17 -15.70
C PRO A 46 14.61 8.67 -15.81
N PRO A 47 14.69 9.21 -17.04
CA PRO A 47 14.79 10.66 -17.21
C PRO A 47 13.60 11.35 -16.53
N GLU A 48 13.88 12.43 -15.79
CA GLU A 48 12.86 13.24 -15.14
C GLU A 48 11.78 13.67 -16.15
N PRO A 49 10.49 13.73 -15.76
CA PRO A 49 9.43 14.20 -16.64
C PRO A 49 9.78 15.58 -17.20
N PHE A 50 9.78 15.71 -18.53
CA PHE A 50 10.20 16.92 -19.24
C PHE A 50 9.41 18.15 -18.77
N THR A 51 10.04 19.02 -17.95
CA THR A 51 9.49 20.34 -17.57
C THR A 51 10.03 21.47 -18.46
N GLY A 52 10.42 21.16 -19.70
CA GLY A 52 10.90 22.14 -20.67
C GLY A 52 12.36 22.57 -20.51
N ARG A 53 13.10 21.99 -19.56
CA ARG A 53 14.56 22.13 -19.41
C ARG A 53 15.18 20.75 -19.27
N SER A 54 15.97 20.31 -20.24
CA SER A 54 16.79 19.10 -20.10
C SER A 54 17.84 19.35 -19.02
N LEU A 55 17.56 18.92 -17.80
CA LEU A 55 18.62 18.79 -16.80
C LEU A 55 19.51 17.63 -17.26
N ASN A 56 20.67 17.97 -17.85
CA ASN A 56 21.79 17.06 -18.11
C ASN A 56 22.43 16.62 -16.79
N SER A 57 21.65 16.05 -15.87
CA SER A 57 22.15 15.54 -14.61
C SER A 57 21.62 14.14 -14.42
N SER A 58 22.48 13.15 -14.68
CA SER A 58 22.32 11.78 -14.18
C SER A 58 22.54 11.68 -12.66
N LYS A 59 22.81 12.80 -11.98
CA LYS A 59 23.00 12.87 -10.54
C LYS A 59 21.64 13.01 -9.86
N VAL A 60 21.35 12.10 -8.94
CA VAL A 60 20.17 12.17 -8.07
C VAL A 60 20.21 13.48 -7.28
N PRO A 61 19.10 14.24 -7.21
CA PRO A 61 19.03 15.46 -6.42
C PRO A 61 19.36 15.22 -4.95
N ASP A 62 19.96 16.21 -4.30
CA ASP A 62 20.15 16.16 -2.86
C ASP A 62 18.79 16.10 -2.15
N ALA A 63 18.72 15.30 -1.07
CA ALA A 63 17.47 15.11 -0.35
C ALA A 63 17.02 16.41 0.33
N LEU A 64 15.87 16.93 -0.08
CA LEU A 64 15.25 18.10 0.54
C LEU A 64 14.80 17.83 1.98
N PHE A 65 14.39 16.59 2.25
CA PHE A 65 13.91 16.15 3.56
C PHE A 65 14.77 15.00 4.08
N LYS A 66 15.16 15.08 5.36
CA LYS A 66 15.94 14.03 6.03
C LYS A 66 15.09 12.86 6.50
N ARG A 67 13.80 13.10 6.74
CA ARG A 67 12.85 12.13 7.30
C ARG A 67 11.54 12.13 6.53
N VAL A 68 10.90 10.97 6.48
CA VAL A 68 9.56 10.80 5.90
C VAL A 68 8.70 9.90 6.79
N VAL A 69 7.41 10.25 6.89
CA VAL A 69 6.41 9.41 7.54
C VAL A 69 5.40 8.96 6.48
N ILE A 70 5.22 7.65 6.35
CA ILE A 70 4.26 7.02 5.45
C ILE A 70 3.12 6.48 6.32
N VAL A 71 1.91 7.00 6.13
CA VAL A 71 0.72 6.52 6.83
C VAL A 71 -0.20 5.87 5.81
N LEU A 72 -0.46 4.58 5.99
CA LEU A 72 -1.44 3.81 5.23
C LEU A 72 -2.67 3.61 6.12
N ILE A 73 -3.82 4.08 5.67
CA ILE A 73 -5.11 3.86 6.31
C ILE A 73 -5.89 2.92 5.41
N ASP A 74 -6.10 1.67 5.84
CA ASP A 74 -6.79 0.68 5.02
C ASP A 74 -8.26 1.10 4.79
N ALA A 75 -8.76 0.83 3.58
CA ALA A 75 -10.08 1.25 3.09
C ALA A 75 -10.41 2.76 3.16
N LEU A 76 -9.41 3.66 3.20
CA LEU A 76 -9.65 5.10 3.09
C LEU A 76 -10.13 5.49 1.69
N ARG A 77 -11.45 5.58 1.52
CA ARG A 77 -12.06 6.04 0.27
C ARG A 77 -11.89 7.54 0.06
N GLU A 78 -11.84 7.94 -1.21
CA GLU A 78 -11.64 9.35 -1.59
C GLU A 78 -12.75 10.28 -1.06
N ASP A 79 -14.00 9.81 -1.04
CA ASP A 79 -15.16 10.61 -0.64
C ASP A 79 -15.18 10.94 0.86
N PHE A 80 -14.41 10.20 1.67
CA PHE A 80 -14.21 10.52 3.08
C PHE A 80 -13.39 11.81 3.30
N VAL A 81 -12.58 12.20 2.31
CA VAL A 81 -11.74 13.42 2.37
C VAL A 81 -12.25 14.48 1.40
N PHE A 82 -12.49 14.09 0.14
CA PHE A 82 -12.84 15.03 -0.93
C PHE A 82 -14.34 15.24 -1.08
N GLY A 83 -15.16 14.31 -0.58
CA GLY A 83 -16.61 14.38 -0.68
C GLY A 83 -17.24 15.46 0.20
N PRO A 84 -18.58 15.64 0.10
CA PRO A 84 -19.30 16.70 0.81
C PRO A 84 -19.14 16.65 2.34
N ASN A 85 -18.98 15.44 2.89
CA ASN A 85 -18.80 15.22 4.33
C ASN A 85 -17.34 15.26 4.77
N GLY A 86 -16.38 15.57 3.89
CA GLY A 86 -14.95 15.56 4.20
C GLY A 86 -14.57 16.47 5.37
N ARG A 87 -15.21 17.65 5.49
CA ARG A 87 -15.03 18.56 6.64
C ARG A 87 -15.52 17.98 7.97
N LYS A 88 -16.49 17.07 7.92
CA LYS A 88 -17.07 16.41 9.09
C LYS A 88 -16.26 15.17 9.49
N TYR A 89 -15.68 14.48 8.52
CA TYR A 89 -14.93 13.25 8.74
C TYR A 89 -13.45 13.49 9.03
N MET A 90 -12.79 14.35 8.25
CA MET A 90 -11.36 14.64 8.36
C MET A 90 -11.10 16.16 8.24
N PRO A 91 -11.56 16.96 9.23
CA PRO A 91 -11.51 18.41 9.17
C PRO A 91 -10.10 18.99 8.98
N TYR A 92 -9.09 18.41 9.62
CA TYR A 92 -7.71 18.89 9.55
C TYR A 92 -7.09 18.64 8.18
N ILE A 93 -7.14 17.41 7.69
CA ILE A 93 -6.65 17.08 6.34
C ILE A 93 -7.41 17.88 5.30
N ARG A 94 -8.74 17.97 5.42
CA ARG A 94 -9.55 18.75 4.49
C ARG A 94 -9.12 20.22 4.46
N HIS A 95 -8.83 20.80 5.62
CA HIS A 95 -8.32 22.17 5.70
C HIS A 95 -6.96 22.34 4.98
N LEU A 96 -6.02 21.40 5.16
CA LEU A 96 -4.72 21.44 4.48
C LEU A 96 -4.84 21.34 2.96
N VAL A 97 -5.76 20.49 2.48
CA VAL A 97 -6.07 20.35 1.04
C VAL A 97 -6.64 21.65 0.49
N GLU A 98 -7.65 22.23 1.14
CA GLU A 98 -8.31 23.46 0.67
C GLU A 98 -7.40 24.69 0.72
N ARG A 99 -6.44 24.72 1.64
CA ARG A 99 -5.42 25.76 1.71
C ARG A 99 -4.34 25.63 0.62
N GLY A 100 -4.32 24.53 -0.13
CA GLY A 100 -3.29 24.28 -1.14
C GLY A 100 -1.92 23.96 -0.54
N SER A 101 -1.86 23.51 0.71
CA SER A 101 -0.61 23.15 1.41
C SER A 101 -0.21 21.69 1.20
N THR A 102 -0.90 20.97 0.32
CA THR A 102 -0.69 19.53 0.05
C THR A 102 -0.81 19.24 -1.43
N TYR A 103 -0.11 18.21 -1.91
CA TYR A 103 -0.40 17.56 -3.18
C TYR A 103 -1.29 16.34 -2.93
N SER A 104 -2.45 16.31 -3.57
CA SER A 104 -3.50 15.30 -3.37
C SER A 104 -3.85 14.62 -4.68
N PHE A 105 -4.01 13.30 -4.66
CA PHE A 105 -4.34 12.49 -5.83
C PHE A 105 -5.33 11.38 -5.45
N VAL A 106 -6.19 11.01 -6.38
CA VAL A 106 -7.09 9.85 -6.23
C VAL A 106 -6.46 8.65 -6.92
N ALA A 107 -6.08 7.63 -6.14
CA ALA A 107 -5.55 6.38 -6.66
C ALA A 107 -6.69 5.37 -6.91
N LYS A 108 -6.78 4.82 -8.13
CA LYS A 108 -7.79 3.81 -8.48
C LYS A 108 -7.28 2.40 -8.21
N ALA A 109 -7.78 1.76 -7.15
CA ALA A 109 -7.53 0.35 -6.87
C ALA A 109 -8.39 -0.57 -7.76
N ARG A 110 -7.79 -1.28 -8.73
CA ARG A 110 -8.47 -2.26 -9.59
C ARG A 110 -8.49 -3.65 -8.94
N PRO A 111 -9.59 -4.43 -8.91
CA PRO A 111 -9.62 -5.75 -8.26
C PRO A 111 -8.41 -6.66 -8.59
N PRO A 112 -7.92 -7.50 -7.65
CA PRO A 112 -8.45 -7.75 -6.30
C PRO A 112 -8.06 -6.67 -5.27
N THR A 113 -8.97 -6.29 -4.38
CA THR A 113 -8.73 -5.33 -3.29
C THR A 113 -8.35 -6.06 -2.01
N VAL A 114 -7.25 -6.82 -2.06
CA VAL A 114 -6.69 -7.53 -0.89
C VAL A 114 -5.43 -6.81 -0.43
N THR A 115 -5.23 -6.73 0.89
CA THR A 115 -4.16 -5.95 1.54
C THR A 115 -2.75 -6.34 1.06
N MET A 116 -2.40 -7.63 1.06
CA MET A 116 -1.04 -8.06 0.65
C MET A 116 -0.67 -7.70 -0.81
N PRO A 117 -1.48 -8.04 -1.83
CA PRO A 117 -1.21 -7.60 -3.21
C PRO A 117 -1.10 -6.07 -3.35
N ARG A 118 -1.81 -5.31 -2.51
CA ARG A 118 -1.72 -3.84 -2.51
C ARG A 118 -0.43 -3.33 -1.92
N ILE A 119 0.03 -3.88 -0.80
CA ILE A 119 1.33 -3.54 -0.22
C ILE A 119 2.44 -3.84 -1.24
N LYS A 120 2.37 -4.99 -1.94
CA LYS A 120 3.29 -5.31 -3.03
C LYS A 120 3.25 -4.23 -4.12
N ALA A 121 2.07 -3.94 -4.67
CA ALA A 121 1.91 -2.91 -5.71
C ALA A 121 2.41 -1.52 -5.28
N LEU A 122 2.14 -1.10 -4.05
CA LEU A 122 2.59 0.18 -3.49
C LEU A 122 4.12 0.26 -3.38
N THR A 123 4.79 -0.85 -3.05
CA THR A 123 6.22 -0.87 -2.79
C THR A 123 7.06 -1.19 -4.03
N THR A 124 6.51 -1.89 -5.02
CA THR A 124 7.20 -2.26 -6.28
C THR A 124 6.81 -1.37 -7.46
N GLY A 125 5.66 -0.68 -7.39
CA GLY A 125 5.04 -0.02 -8.55
C GLY A 125 4.47 -0.99 -9.58
N SER A 126 4.29 -2.28 -9.23
CA SER A 126 3.71 -3.28 -10.14
C SER A 126 2.19 -3.27 -10.13
N ILE A 127 1.59 -3.78 -11.20
CA ILE A 127 0.14 -4.03 -11.25
C ILE A 127 -0.13 -5.34 -10.49
N PRO A 128 -0.99 -5.36 -9.46
CA PRO A 128 -1.28 -6.58 -8.72
C PRO A 128 -2.06 -7.57 -9.59
N GLY A 129 -1.65 -8.84 -9.60
CA GLY A 129 -2.32 -9.92 -10.32
C GLY A 129 -3.02 -10.89 -9.37
N PHE A 130 -3.98 -11.66 -9.89
CA PHE A 130 -4.61 -12.75 -9.12
C PHE A 130 -3.59 -13.84 -8.73
N ILE A 131 -2.54 -14.04 -9.53
CA ILE A 131 -1.42 -14.93 -9.21
C ILE A 131 -0.73 -14.56 -7.89
N ASP A 132 -0.67 -13.28 -7.52
CA ASP A 132 -0.05 -12.85 -6.26
C ASP A 132 -0.84 -13.37 -5.04
N VAL A 133 -2.15 -13.57 -5.16
CA VAL A 133 -2.96 -14.15 -4.07
C VAL A 133 -2.62 -15.63 -3.87
N VAL A 134 -2.41 -16.37 -4.97
CA VAL A 134 -2.14 -17.81 -4.94
C VAL A 134 -0.69 -18.12 -4.54
N MET A 135 0.28 -17.41 -5.11
CA MET A 135 1.70 -17.68 -4.89
C MET A 135 2.18 -17.35 -3.47
N ASN A 136 1.48 -16.44 -2.79
CA ASN A 136 1.84 -16.01 -1.43
C ASN A 136 1.34 -16.94 -0.31
N LEU A 137 0.67 -18.05 -0.62
CA LEU A 137 0.20 -19.01 0.38
C LEU A 137 1.33 -19.77 1.11
N ASN A 138 2.55 -19.81 0.56
CA ASN A 138 3.62 -20.71 1.05
C ASN A 138 4.93 -20.01 1.49
N SER A 139 5.15 -18.74 1.12
CA SER A 139 6.28 -17.93 1.61
C SER A 139 6.04 -16.45 1.29
N PRO A 140 5.74 -15.61 2.29
CA PRO A 140 5.28 -14.24 2.04
C PRO A 140 6.41 -13.24 1.75
N ALA A 141 7.69 -13.62 1.83
CA ALA A 141 8.78 -12.65 1.68
C ALA A 141 8.85 -12.10 0.24
N LEU A 142 8.84 -10.76 0.11
CA LEU A 142 8.91 -10.09 -1.19
C LEU A 142 10.36 -9.99 -1.67
N LEU A 143 10.73 -10.86 -2.61
CA LEU A 143 12.09 -10.95 -3.15
C LEU A 143 12.35 -9.94 -4.28
N GLU A 144 11.31 -9.49 -4.97
CA GLU A 144 11.38 -8.52 -6.07
C GLU A 144 11.95 -7.17 -5.61
N ASP A 145 12.44 -6.36 -6.54
CA ASP A 145 12.88 -5.01 -6.22
C ASP A 145 11.73 -4.15 -5.69
N ASN A 146 11.98 -3.42 -4.61
CA ASN A 146 10.96 -2.64 -3.92
C ASN A 146 11.57 -1.52 -3.09
N LEU A 147 10.74 -0.52 -2.77
CA LEU A 147 11.11 0.67 -2.02
C LEU A 147 11.78 0.36 -0.66
N ILE A 148 11.28 -0.65 0.06
CA ILE A 148 11.76 -1.01 1.41
C ILE A 148 13.16 -1.62 1.33
N TRP A 149 13.38 -2.51 0.36
CA TRP A 149 14.69 -3.08 0.08
C TRP A 149 15.70 -2.00 -0.33
N GLN A 150 15.32 -1.11 -1.25
CA GLN A 150 16.18 -0.02 -1.73
C GLN A 150 16.53 0.96 -0.60
N ALA A 151 15.57 1.31 0.26
CA ALA A 151 15.82 2.14 1.43
C ALA A 151 16.81 1.48 2.40
N LYS A 152 16.65 0.17 2.68
CA LYS A 152 17.58 -0.58 3.52
C LYS A 152 18.98 -0.64 2.92
N ALA A 153 19.09 -0.91 1.62
CA ALA A 153 20.36 -0.96 0.89
C ALA A 153 21.07 0.41 0.89
N ALA A 154 20.30 1.50 0.88
CA ALA A 154 20.80 2.87 1.03
C ALA A 154 21.12 3.26 2.49
N GLY A 155 21.11 2.31 3.43
CA GLY A 155 21.45 2.54 4.84
C GLY A 155 20.38 3.29 5.64
N LYS A 156 19.15 3.40 5.13
CA LYS A 156 18.06 4.09 5.82
C LYS A 156 17.55 3.27 7.00
N ARG A 157 17.32 3.97 8.10
CA ARG A 157 16.78 3.47 9.36
C ARG A 157 15.26 3.56 9.32
N MET A 158 14.61 2.40 9.29
CA MET A 158 13.16 2.32 9.08
C MET A 158 12.47 1.73 10.30
N VAL A 159 11.42 2.40 10.77
CA VAL A 159 10.55 1.97 11.86
C VAL A 159 9.16 1.65 11.29
N PHE A 160 8.55 0.55 11.73
CA PHE A 160 7.24 0.10 11.24
C PHE A 160 6.26 -0.28 12.36
N TYR A 161 5.05 0.27 12.34
CA TYR A 161 3.96 -0.20 13.21
C TYR A 161 2.68 -0.42 12.39
N GLY A 162 2.01 -1.56 12.55
CA GLY A 162 0.79 -1.87 11.78
C GLY A 162 0.66 -3.33 11.38
N ASP A 163 -0.14 -3.60 10.35
CA ASP A 163 -0.44 -4.96 9.87
C ASP A 163 0.82 -5.84 9.73
N ASP A 164 0.79 -7.01 10.38
CA ASP A 164 1.87 -8.00 10.41
C ASP A 164 2.30 -8.51 9.01
N THR A 165 1.47 -8.30 7.99
CA THR A 165 1.75 -8.57 6.58
C THR A 165 3.03 -7.87 6.13
N TRP A 166 3.31 -6.65 6.60
CA TRP A 166 4.56 -5.94 6.28
C TRP A 166 5.78 -6.66 6.83
N VAL A 167 5.71 -7.16 8.06
CA VAL A 167 6.81 -7.88 8.72
C VAL A 167 7.11 -9.18 7.97
N LYS A 168 6.06 -9.86 7.50
CA LYS A 168 6.14 -11.07 6.67
C LYS A 168 6.74 -10.80 5.29
N LEU A 169 6.34 -9.69 4.65
CA LEU A 169 6.83 -9.30 3.32
C LEU A 169 8.29 -8.80 3.35
N PHE A 170 8.69 -8.10 4.42
CA PHE A 170 9.99 -7.42 4.52
C PHE A 170 10.80 -7.88 5.74
N PRO A 171 11.10 -9.20 5.88
CA PRO A 171 11.80 -9.71 7.05
C PRO A 171 13.17 -9.04 7.19
N LYS A 172 13.52 -8.61 8.41
CA LYS A 172 14.82 -7.97 8.78
C LYS A 172 15.11 -6.60 8.13
N HIS A 173 14.13 -5.95 7.51
CA HIS A 173 14.34 -4.63 6.91
C HIS A 173 14.19 -3.49 7.93
N PHE A 174 13.24 -3.61 8.85
CA PHE A 174 12.98 -2.61 9.90
C PHE A 174 13.97 -2.74 11.06
N MET A 175 14.43 -1.60 11.58
CA MET A 175 15.28 -1.57 12.79
C MET A 175 14.46 -1.76 14.07
N GLU A 176 13.20 -1.35 14.03
CA GLU A 176 12.23 -1.42 15.10
C GLU A 176 10.87 -1.63 14.43
N TYR A 177 10.12 -2.62 14.91
CA TYR A 177 8.81 -2.88 14.37
C TYR A 177 7.88 -3.51 15.40
N ASP A 178 6.58 -3.28 15.20
CA ASP A 178 5.51 -3.89 15.98
C ASP A 178 4.34 -4.25 15.07
N GLY A 179 4.13 -5.55 14.88
CA GLY A 179 3.13 -6.09 13.97
C GLY A 179 1.81 -6.35 14.69
N THR A 180 0.69 -5.91 14.10
CA THR A 180 -0.66 -6.18 14.60
C THR A 180 -1.33 -7.24 13.74
N THR A 181 -2.03 -8.18 14.39
CA THR A 181 -2.73 -9.25 13.69
C THR A 181 -4.05 -8.72 13.10
N SER A 182 -4.21 -8.80 11.78
CA SER A 182 -5.39 -8.32 11.04
C SER A 182 -6.55 -9.31 10.98
N PHE A 183 -6.41 -10.53 11.51
CA PHE A 183 -7.43 -11.59 11.38
C PHE A 183 -8.68 -11.39 12.25
N PHE A 184 -8.64 -10.53 13.27
CA PHE A 184 -9.78 -10.28 14.17
C PHE A 184 -10.55 -9.03 13.74
N VAL A 185 -11.36 -9.15 12.68
CA VAL A 185 -12.10 -8.04 12.08
C VAL A 185 -13.02 -7.33 13.10
N SER A 186 -13.52 -8.04 14.12
CA SER A 186 -14.35 -7.49 15.20
C SER A 186 -13.65 -6.39 16.02
N ASP A 187 -12.32 -6.35 16.02
CA ASP A 187 -11.54 -5.34 16.71
C ASP A 187 -11.11 -4.22 15.76
N TYR A 188 -11.75 -3.06 15.87
CA TYR A 188 -11.40 -1.84 15.13
C TYR A 188 -10.80 -0.75 16.03
N THR A 189 -10.54 -1.03 17.31
CA THR A 189 -10.05 -0.04 18.28
C THR A 189 -8.68 -0.44 18.82
N GLU A 190 -8.54 -1.65 19.34
CA GLU A 190 -7.27 -2.14 19.88
C GLU A 190 -6.24 -2.32 18.75
N VAL A 191 -6.64 -2.75 17.57
CA VAL A 191 -5.78 -2.82 16.38
C VAL A 191 -5.08 -1.48 16.08
N ASP A 192 -5.80 -0.35 16.13
CA ASP A 192 -5.24 0.97 15.85
C ASP A 192 -4.49 1.55 17.07
N ASN A 193 -4.92 1.22 18.29
CA ASN A 193 -4.17 1.54 19.52
C ASN A 193 -2.78 0.89 19.50
N ASN A 194 -2.69 -0.35 19.01
CA ASN A 194 -1.43 -1.07 18.89
C ASN A 194 -0.47 -0.45 17.88
N VAL A 195 -0.99 0.22 16.85
CA VAL A 195 -0.18 1.05 15.93
C VAL A 195 0.25 2.36 16.60
N THR A 196 -0.66 2.99 17.35
CA THR A 196 -0.47 4.33 17.91
C THR A 196 0.40 4.36 19.16
N ARG A 197 0.45 3.28 19.95
CA ARG A 197 1.09 3.23 21.29
C ARG A 197 2.56 3.69 21.30
N HIS A 198 3.28 3.49 20.21
CA HIS A 198 4.70 3.86 20.09
C HIS A 198 4.92 5.20 19.39
N LEU A 199 3.89 5.78 18.80
CA LEU A 199 3.99 6.94 17.91
C LEU A 199 4.61 8.15 18.61
N ASP A 200 4.11 8.50 19.81
CA ASP A 200 4.58 9.68 20.55
C ASP A 200 6.07 9.57 20.95
N SER A 201 6.52 8.38 21.34
CA SER A 201 7.92 8.14 21.68
C SER A 201 8.81 8.17 20.43
N THR A 202 8.33 7.60 19.32
CA THR A 202 9.04 7.53 18.04
C THR A 202 9.20 8.92 17.42
N LEU A 203 8.14 9.74 17.42
CA LEU A 203 8.18 11.10 16.89
C LEU A 203 9.16 12.00 17.66
N LYS A 204 9.40 11.76 18.95
CA LYS A 204 10.39 12.49 19.75
C LYS A 204 11.82 12.14 19.39
N ARG A 205 12.09 10.92 18.92
CA ARG A 205 13.43 10.46 18.54
C ARG A 205 13.88 11.03 17.18
N ASP A 206 15.20 11.02 16.96
CA ASP A 206 15.85 11.44 15.70
C ASP A 206 16.75 10.32 15.12
N ASP A 207 16.57 9.10 15.60
CA ASP A 207 17.37 7.92 15.24
C ASP A 207 16.78 7.11 14.08
N TRP A 208 15.80 7.66 13.36
CA TRP A 208 15.14 7.03 12.22
C TRP A 208 15.04 7.98 11.02
N ASP A 209 14.95 7.41 9.82
CA ASP A 209 14.84 8.14 8.55
C ASP A 209 13.46 7.94 7.89
N ILE A 210 12.84 6.77 8.08
CA ILE A 210 11.50 6.43 7.55
C ILE A 210 10.65 5.84 8.68
N LEU A 211 9.47 6.39 8.91
CA LEU A 211 8.45 5.80 9.78
C LEU A 211 7.26 5.36 8.92
N ILE A 212 6.84 4.11 9.06
CA ILE A 212 5.69 3.55 8.35
C ILE A 212 4.63 3.14 9.38
N LEU A 213 3.41 3.62 9.19
CA LEU A 213 2.24 3.30 10.02
C LEU A 213 1.17 2.69 9.12
N HIS A 214 0.59 1.56 9.51
CA HIS A 214 -0.52 0.93 8.77
C HIS A 214 -1.70 0.65 9.69
N TYR A 215 -2.75 1.46 9.56
CA TYR A 215 -3.99 1.39 10.33
C TYR A 215 -5.05 0.56 9.61
N LEU A 216 -5.79 -0.25 10.38
CA LEU A 216 -6.74 -1.25 9.88
C LEU A 216 -8.18 -1.00 10.33
N GLY A 217 -8.38 -0.23 11.41
CA GLY A 217 -9.69 -0.12 12.06
C GLY A 217 -10.80 0.43 11.15
N LEU A 218 -10.47 1.28 10.17
CA LEU A 218 -11.44 1.77 9.19
C LEU A 218 -11.98 0.66 8.28
N ASP A 219 -11.09 -0.20 7.76
CA ASP A 219 -11.47 -1.36 6.94
C ASP A 219 -12.29 -2.36 7.74
N HIS A 220 -11.88 -2.63 8.99
CA HIS A 220 -12.60 -3.52 9.91
C HIS A 220 -14.06 -3.05 10.13
N ILE A 221 -14.28 -1.76 10.37
CA ILE A 221 -15.64 -1.18 10.48
C ILE A 221 -16.42 -1.36 9.17
N GLY A 222 -15.76 -1.13 8.04
CA GLY A 222 -16.33 -1.31 6.70
C GLY A 222 -16.81 -2.74 6.46
N HIS A 223 -16.05 -3.74 6.89
CA HIS A 223 -16.41 -5.15 6.79
C HIS A 223 -17.57 -5.55 7.72
N ILE A 224 -17.61 -5.05 8.96
CA ILE A 224 -18.66 -5.39 9.93
C ILE A 224 -19.99 -4.71 9.61
N SER A 225 -19.93 -3.41 9.33
CA SER A 225 -21.11 -2.52 9.39
C SER A 225 -21.31 -1.69 8.13
N GLY A 226 -20.40 -1.81 7.16
CA GLY A 226 -20.47 -1.08 5.90
C GLY A 226 -19.99 0.38 6.01
N PRO A 227 -19.80 1.04 4.85
CA PRO A 227 -19.21 2.38 4.77
C PRO A 227 -20.15 3.52 5.22
N HIS A 228 -21.41 3.22 5.54
CA HIS A 228 -22.40 4.19 6.02
C HIS A 228 -22.71 4.05 7.51
N SER A 229 -21.93 3.22 8.22
CA SER A 229 -22.04 3.02 9.65
C SER A 229 -21.77 4.29 10.44
N SER A 230 -22.46 4.45 11.57
CA SER A 230 -22.22 5.55 12.51
C SER A 230 -20.81 5.52 13.13
N LEU A 231 -20.12 4.38 13.04
CA LEU A 231 -18.73 4.20 13.50
C LEU A 231 -17.68 4.79 12.54
N ILE A 232 -18.04 5.06 11.28
CA ILE A 232 -17.11 5.61 10.28
C ILE A 232 -16.64 7.02 10.66
N GLN A 233 -17.57 7.89 11.07
CA GLN A 233 -17.23 9.25 11.47
C GLN A 233 -16.21 9.31 12.62
N PRO A 234 -16.44 8.69 13.80
CA PRO A 234 -15.47 8.72 14.88
C PRO A 234 -14.12 8.10 14.49
N LYS A 235 -14.12 7.03 13.69
CA LYS A 235 -12.86 6.44 13.21
C LYS A 235 -12.09 7.37 12.26
N LEU A 236 -12.76 8.08 11.37
CA LEU A 236 -12.10 9.06 10.48
C LEU A 236 -11.57 10.27 11.26
N MET A 237 -12.27 10.72 12.31
CA MET A 237 -11.79 11.77 13.21
C MET A 237 -10.53 11.32 13.96
N GLU A 238 -10.48 10.07 14.43
CA GLU A 238 -9.28 9.48 15.04
C GLU A 238 -8.09 9.51 14.07
N MET A 239 -8.30 9.11 12.81
CA MET A 239 -7.24 9.15 11.78
C MET A 239 -6.80 10.59 11.46
N ASP A 240 -7.73 11.54 11.42
CA ASP A 240 -7.45 12.97 11.19
C ASP A 240 -6.59 13.55 12.33
N ASP A 241 -6.88 13.20 13.58
CA ASP A 241 -6.11 13.61 14.76
C ASP A 241 -4.70 13.01 14.77
N ILE A 242 -4.54 11.76 14.37
CA ILE A 242 -3.22 11.11 14.21
C ILE A 242 -2.39 11.84 13.15
N LEU A 243 -2.98 12.13 11.99
CA LEU A 243 -2.29 12.85 10.92
C LEU A 243 -1.91 14.27 11.35
N LYS A 244 -2.80 14.97 12.08
CA LYS A 244 -2.53 16.28 12.68
C LYS A 244 -1.36 16.24 13.63
N LYS A 245 -1.31 15.24 14.51
CA LYS A 245 -0.22 15.03 15.45
C LYS A 245 1.11 14.84 14.72
N ILE A 246 1.15 13.96 13.72
CA ILE A 246 2.35 13.68 12.93
C ILE A 246 2.83 14.95 12.22
N HIS A 247 1.93 15.62 11.48
CA HIS A 247 2.26 16.82 10.74
C HIS A 247 2.79 17.94 11.64
N GLY A 248 2.11 18.18 12.78
CA GLY A 248 2.57 19.15 13.78
C GLY A 248 3.94 18.81 14.34
N SER A 249 4.21 17.53 14.66
CA SER A 249 5.51 17.09 15.17
C SER A 249 6.65 17.25 14.16
N LEU A 250 6.36 17.14 12.86
CA LEU A 250 7.38 17.28 11.81
C LEU A 250 7.72 18.74 11.52
N ILE A 251 6.72 19.63 11.54
CA ILE A 251 6.94 21.07 11.30
C ILE A 251 7.70 21.72 12.47
N LEU A 252 7.43 21.30 13.72
CA LEU A 252 8.10 21.87 14.90
C LEU A 252 9.57 21.44 15.04
N LYS A 253 10.03 20.47 14.26
CA LYS A 253 11.40 19.92 14.30
C LYS A 253 12.33 20.52 13.22
N VAL A 254 11.89 21.57 12.54
CA VAL A 254 12.71 22.31 11.54
C VAL A 254 13.67 23.26 12.24
#